data_AF-A0A7S2XAJ7-F1
#
_entry.id   AF-A0A7S2XAJ7-F1
#
_cell.length_a   1.000
_cell.length_b   1.000
_cell.length_c   1.000
_cell.angle_alpha   90.00
_cell.angle_beta   90.00
_cell.angle_gamma   90.00
#
_symmetry.space_group_name_H-M   'P 1'
#
loop_
_entity.id
_entity.type
_entity.pdbx_description
1 polymer ?
#
loop_
_entity_poly.entity_id
_entity_poly.type
_entity_poly.pdbx_seq_one_letter_code
_entity_poly.pdbx_strand_id
1 'polypeptide(L)'
;ARSIRGHQAFTFLSLQACTSPESPKEAPEPTHPRPKNGLKPDDIKPASMSGHALLQMAGLTVAHIVIILFDRNIQILRGVAKPTSFKKSRDGGEYTFADRVGKSHANCVENLVLFATVILANQAFSRASIDDLAQYYVYARIVQALAHWTSVGEAGVTVRFLA
;
A
#
# COMPACT_ATOMS: atom_id res chain seq x y z
N ALA A 1 -41.41 34.47 50.69
CA ALA A 1 -42.84 34.83 50.85
C ALA A 1 -43.04 36.28 50.38
N ARG A 2 -44.10 36.50 49.58
CA ARG A 2 -44.58 37.76 48.97
C ARG A 2 -43.69 38.31 47.84
N SER A 3 -44.17 38.85 46.73
CA SER A 3 -45.47 39.01 46.05
C SER A 3 -45.10 39.86 44.80
N ILE A 4 -45.65 39.73 43.59
CA ILE A 4 -46.81 40.48 43.07
C ILE A 4 -46.81 40.36 41.51
N ARG A 5 -48.02 40.33 40.91
CA ARG A 5 -48.43 40.66 39.51
C ARG A 5 -48.17 39.59 38.42
N GLY A 6 -49.14 39.01 37.70
CA GLY A 6 -50.59 39.24 37.57
C GLY A 6 -50.96 40.02 36.29
N HIS A 7 -51.84 39.43 35.46
CA HIS A 7 -52.57 39.91 34.24
C HIS A 7 -52.10 39.26 32.93
N GLN A 8 -52.80 38.26 32.36
CA GLN A 8 -54.13 38.23 31.71
C GLN A 8 -54.17 38.89 30.33
N ALA A 9 -54.35 38.07 29.29
CA ALA A 9 -55.10 38.41 28.07
C ALA A 9 -55.46 37.12 27.31
N PHE A 10 -56.66 36.60 27.61
CA PHE A 10 -57.37 35.55 26.91
C PHE A 10 -58.64 36.20 26.34
N THR A 11 -58.82 36.30 25.03
CA THR A 11 -60.08 36.68 24.34
C THR A 11 -59.90 36.33 22.85
N PHE A 12 -60.50 35.23 22.35
CA PHE A 12 -61.81 35.16 21.64
C PHE A 12 -61.78 35.93 20.30
N LEU A 13 -62.29 35.50 19.15
CA LEU A 13 -63.33 34.58 18.67
C LEU A 13 -63.13 34.60 17.12
N SER A 14 -63.33 33.58 16.29
CA SER A 14 -64.62 33.32 15.64
C SER A 14 -64.46 32.30 14.48
N LEU A 15 -65.24 31.22 14.57
CA LEU A 15 -66.07 30.60 13.51
C LEU A 15 -65.76 30.89 12.03
N GLN A 16 -65.63 29.84 11.21
CA GLN A 16 -66.72 29.27 10.36
C GLN A 16 -66.15 28.45 9.16
N ALA A 17 -66.99 27.55 8.63
CA ALA A 17 -66.86 26.72 7.40
C ALA A 17 -66.21 25.33 7.61
N CYS A 18 -66.94 24.22 7.72
CA CYS A 18 -67.80 23.55 6.72
C CYS A 18 -66.98 23.04 5.51
N THR A 19 -66.75 21.71 5.41
CA THR A 19 -67.07 20.83 4.27
C THR A 19 -66.19 19.57 4.16
N SER A 20 -66.88 18.42 4.05
CA SER A 20 -66.54 17.19 3.30
C SER A 20 -65.49 16.16 3.78
N PRO A 21 -65.71 14.86 3.47
CA PRO A 21 -65.02 13.73 4.08
C PRO A 21 -63.64 13.49 3.48
N GLU A 22 -62.72 13.09 4.35
CA GLU A 22 -61.31 12.82 4.06
C GLU A 22 -61.17 11.51 3.28
N SER A 23 -60.84 11.61 1.99
CA SER A 23 -60.22 10.52 1.23
C SER A 23 -58.85 10.23 1.84
N PRO A 24 -58.47 8.96 2.14
CA PRO A 24 -57.14 8.67 2.65
C PRO A 24 -56.13 9.02 1.57
N LYS A 25 -55.42 10.15 1.76
CA LYS A 25 -54.21 10.47 1.02
C LYS A 25 -53.23 9.34 1.26
N GLU A 26 -52.96 8.59 0.21
CA GLU A 26 -51.83 7.66 0.12
C GLU A 26 -50.59 8.39 0.66
N ALA A 27 -50.08 7.91 1.79
CA ALA A 27 -48.95 8.53 2.46
C ALA A 27 -47.79 8.61 1.45
N PRO A 28 -47.06 9.74 1.36
CA PRO A 28 -45.88 9.79 0.52
C PRO A 28 -44.95 8.67 1.00
N GLU A 29 -44.59 7.77 0.06
CA GLU A 29 -43.60 6.74 0.28
C GLU A 29 -42.43 7.39 1.03
N PRO A 30 -42.01 6.87 2.19
CA PRO A 30 -40.87 7.40 2.89
C PRO A 30 -39.68 7.25 1.93
N THR A 31 -39.31 8.34 1.29
CA THR A 31 -38.08 8.47 0.54
C THR A 31 -36.98 8.41 1.59
N HIS A 32 -36.68 7.19 2.04
CA HIS A 32 -35.50 6.94 2.82
C HIS A 32 -34.36 7.43 1.94
N PRO A 33 -33.63 8.49 2.34
CA PRO A 33 -32.45 8.86 1.59
C PRO A 33 -31.58 7.62 1.61
N ARG A 34 -31.42 6.98 0.44
CA ARG A 34 -30.49 5.88 0.28
C ARG A 34 -29.15 6.49 0.70
N PRO A 35 -28.49 6.01 1.77
CA PRO A 35 -27.22 6.58 2.17
C PRO A 35 -26.35 6.48 0.92
N LYS A 36 -25.94 7.64 0.39
CA LYS A 36 -25.00 7.71 -0.73
C LYS A 36 -23.66 7.28 -0.17
N ASN A 37 -23.53 5.99 0.15
CA ASN A 37 -22.28 5.32 0.44
C ASN A 37 -21.51 5.14 -0.88
N GLY A 38 -21.39 6.22 -1.64
CA GLY A 38 -20.34 6.36 -2.62
C GLY A 38 -19.22 7.04 -1.88
N LEU A 39 -18.16 6.29 -1.57
CA LEU A 39 -16.88 6.89 -1.22
C LEU A 39 -16.58 7.90 -2.32
N LYS A 40 -16.55 9.17 -1.94
CA LYS A 40 -16.32 10.27 -2.86
C LYS A 40 -14.93 10.06 -3.48
N PRO A 41 -14.75 10.10 -4.81
CA PRO A 41 -13.43 9.89 -5.42
C PRO A 41 -12.36 10.86 -4.88
N ASP A 42 -12.81 12.02 -4.39
CA ASP A 42 -12.06 13.07 -3.70
C ASP A 42 -11.57 12.70 -2.29
N ASP A 43 -12.11 11.66 -1.64
CA ASP A 43 -11.65 11.17 -0.33
C ASP A 43 -10.54 10.11 -0.43
N ILE A 44 -10.15 9.68 -1.64
CA ILE A 44 -9.02 8.77 -1.81
C ILE A 44 -7.73 9.57 -1.63
N LYS A 45 -7.16 9.50 -0.42
CA LYS A 45 -5.86 10.12 -0.14
C LYS A 45 -4.82 9.57 -1.14
N PRO A 46 -4.13 10.43 -1.91
CA PRO A 46 -3.10 9.97 -2.83
C PRO A 46 -2.04 9.21 -2.03
N ALA A 47 -1.62 8.05 -2.52
CA ALA A 47 -0.62 7.25 -1.85
C ALA A 47 0.66 8.10 -1.67
N SER A 48 1.16 8.19 -0.43
CA SER A 48 2.41 8.90 -0.13
C SER A 48 3.55 8.35 -0.98
N MET A 49 4.49 9.21 -1.41
CA MET A 49 5.63 8.77 -2.23
C MET A 49 6.47 7.71 -1.50
N SER A 50 6.65 7.84 -0.18
CA SER A 50 7.23 6.81 0.69
C SER A 50 6.48 5.47 0.67
N GLY A 51 5.16 5.48 0.47
CA GLY A 51 4.36 4.27 0.29
C GLY A 51 4.62 3.58 -1.05
N HIS A 52 4.81 4.35 -2.11
CA HIS A 52 5.23 3.82 -3.41
C HIS A 52 6.63 3.21 -3.33
N ALA A 53 7.56 3.80 -2.58
CA ALA A 53 8.89 3.25 -2.37
C ALA A 53 8.85 1.87 -1.70
N LEU A 54 7.92 1.64 -0.75
CA LEU A 54 7.70 0.33 -0.15
C LEU A 54 7.21 -0.71 -1.17
N LEU A 55 6.29 -0.32 -2.05
CA LEU A 55 5.83 -1.17 -3.15
C LEU A 55 6.96 -1.48 -4.14
N GLN A 56 7.84 -0.52 -4.43
CA GLN A 56 9.01 -0.74 -5.28
C GLN A 56 9.99 -1.74 -4.65
N MET A 57 10.24 -1.66 -3.33
CA MET A 57 11.06 -2.65 -2.62
C MET A 57 10.45 -4.05 -2.68
N ALA A 58 9.13 -4.18 -2.47
CA ALA A 58 8.43 -5.44 -2.63
C ALA A 58 8.48 -5.96 -4.08
N GLY A 59 8.33 -5.06 -5.06
CA GLY A 59 8.49 -5.39 -6.48
C GLY A 59 9.91 -5.90 -6.78
N LEU A 60 10.94 -5.29 -6.19
CA LEU A 60 12.32 -5.71 -6.36
C LEU A 60 12.57 -7.12 -5.80
N THR A 61 11.98 -7.50 -4.66
CA THR A 61 12.13 -8.87 -4.13
C THR A 61 11.48 -9.91 -5.03
N VAL A 62 10.29 -9.61 -5.57
CA VAL A 62 9.60 -10.47 -6.55
C VAL A 62 10.39 -10.57 -7.86
N ALA A 63 10.94 -9.46 -8.34
CA ALA A 63 11.73 -9.43 -9.57
C ALA A 63 12.94 -10.39 -9.51
N HIS A 64 13.60 -10.49 -8.35
CA HIS A 64 14.70 -11.45 -8.17
C HIS A 64 14.23 -12.91 -8.37
N ILE A 65 13.06 -13.27 -7.84
CA ILE A 65 12.50 -14.62 -8.01
C ILE A 65 12.19 -14.88 -9.49
N VAL A 66 11.57 -13.92 -10.18
CA VAL A 66 11.28 -14.02 -11.61
C VAL A 66 12.55 -14.24 -12.41
N ILE A 67 13.62 -13.52 -12.09
CA ILE A 67 14.92 -13.66 -12.77
C ILE A 67 15.54 -15.04 -12.55
N ILE A 68 15.49 -15.59 -11.33
CA ILE A 68 15.97 -16.94 -11.04
C ILE A 68 15.18 -17.97 -11.85
N LEU A 69 13.85 -17.83 -11.91
CA LEU A 69 13.00 -18.74 -12.67
C LEU A 69 13.26 -18.62 -14.17
N PHE A 70 13.47 -17.41 -14.67
CA PHE A 70 13.77 -17.16 -16.08
C PHE A 70 15.09 -17.80 -16.50
N ASP A 71 16.16 -17.62 -15.71
CA ASP A 71 17.46 -18.24 -15.95
C ASP A 71 17.36 -19.77 -15.99
N ARG A 72 16.64 -20.38 -15.03
CA ARG A 72 16.42 -21.85 -15.00
C ARG A 72 15.66 -22.34 -16.21
N ASN A 73 14.63 -21.62 -16.66
CA ASN A 73 13.87 -21.99 -17.85
C ASN A 73 14.73 -21.90 -19.12
N ILE A 74 15.59 -20.89 -19.24
CA ILE A 74 16.54 -20.80 -20.36
C ILE A 74 17.50 -22.00 -20.37
N GLN A 75 18.03 -22.41 -19.22
CA GLN A 75 18.93 -23.56 -19.13
C GLN A 75 18.24 -24.88 -19.54
N ILE A 76 16.96 -25.04 -19.18
CA ILE A 76 16.15 -26.19 -19.61
C ILE A 76 15.91 -26.15 -21.13
N LEU A 77 15.46 -25.01 -21.66
CA LEU A 77 15.17 -24.85 -23.09
C LEU A 77 16.40 -25.02 -23.98
N ARG A 78 17.58 -24.63 -23.48
CA ARG A 78 18.87 -24.86 -24.15
C ARG A 78 19.38 -26.30 -24.04
N GLY A 79 18.68 -27.17 -23.30
CA GLY A 79 19.10 -28.56 -23.04
C GLY A 79 20.32 -28.69 -22.13
N VAL A 80 20.75 -27.61 -21.48
CA VAL A 80 21.94 -27.58 -20.61
C VAL A 80 21.65 -28.22 -19.25
N ALA A 81 20.38 -28.18 -18.80
CA ALA A 81 19.96 -28.73 -17.51
C ALA A 81 18.62 -29.46 -17.62
N LYS A 82 18.42 -30.48 -16.77
CA LYS A 82 17.13 -31.13 -16.61
C LYS A 82 16.31 -30.37 -15.55
N PRO A 83 14.98 -30.36 -15.62
CA PRO A 83 14.15 -29.74 -14.58
C PRO A 83 14.42 -30.27 -13.16
N THR A 84 14.88 -31.53 -13.03
CA THR A 84 15.18 -32.20 -11.75
C THR A 84 16.61 -32.01 -11.26
N SER A 85 17.51 -31.41 -12.07
CA SER A 85 18.93 -31.28 -11.69
C SER A 85 19.22 -30.04 -10.83
N PHE A 86 18.26 -29.13 -10.67
CA PHE A 86 18.43 -27.95 -9.83
C PHE A 86 18.34 -28.33 -8.34
N LYS A 87 19.50 -28.45 -7.68
CA LYS A 87 19.56 -28.64 -6.24
C LYS A 87 19.07 -27.39 -5.50
N LYS A 88 18.49 -27.60 -4.32
CA LYS A 88 18.10 -26.54 -3.38
C LYS A 88 19.26 -26.10 -2.48
N SER A 89 20.38 -26.85 -2.45
CA SER A 89 21.42 -26.67 -1.45
C SER A 89 22.32 -25.47 -1.76
N ARG A 90 22.55 -24.68 -0.72
CA ARG A 90 23.37 -23.48 -0.69
C ARG A 90 24.82 -23.86 -0.34
N ASP A 91 25.39 -24.78 -1.11
CA ASP A 91 26.71 -25.37 -0.83
C ASP A 91 27.83 -24.38 -1.18
N GLY A 92 28.00 -23.35 -0.34
CA GLY A 92 29.28 -22.68 -0.09
C GLY A 92 29.81 -21.66 -1.10
N GLY A 93 29.37 -21.59 -2.36
CA GLY A 93 29.94 -20.65 -3.35
C GLY A 93 28.95 -20.04 -4.33
N GLU A 94 29.36 -18.93 -4.96
CA GLU A 94 28.61 -18.21 -6.00
C GLU A 94 28.78 -18.86 -7.38
N TYR A 95 28.60 -20.18 -7.44
CA TYR A 95 28.95 -20.96 -8.62
C TYR A 95 28.02 -20.68 -9.80
N THR A 96 26.77 -20.29 -9.56
CA THR A 96 25.80 -19.99 -10.61
C THR A 96 25.25 -18.56 -10.51
N PHE A 97 24.74 -18.05 -11.63
CA PHE A 97 24.01 -16.77 -11.66
C PHE A 97 22.80 -16.78 -10.71
N ALA A 98 22.03 -17.87 -10.71
CA ALA A 98 20.89 -18.04 -9.81
C ALA A 98 21.27 -17.98 -8.33
N ASP A 99 22.46 -18.47 -7.94
CA ASP A 99 22.95 -18.39 -6.55
C ASP A 99 23.29 -16.95 -6.15
N ARG A 100 23.91 -16.18 -7.05
CA ARG A 100 24.18 -14.74 -6.84
C ARG A 100 22.88 -13.98 -6.69
N VAL A 101 21.94 -14.16 -7.60
CA VAL A 101 20.60 -13.52 -7.49
C VAL A 101 19.90 -13.95 -6.19
N GLY A 102 20.02 -15.21 -5.78
CA GLY A 102 19.47 -15.72 -4.51
C GLY A 102 20.06 -15.07 -3.26
N LYS A 103 21.36 -14.80 -3.24
CA LYS A 103 22.02 -14.06 -2.16
C LYS A 103 21.58 -12.59 -2.11
N SER A 104 21.51 -11.93 -3.26
CA SER A 104 20.97 -10.57 -3.37
C SER A 104 19.51 -10.49 -2.90
N HIS A 105 18.70 -11.49 -3.26
CA HIS A 105 17.31 -11.61 -2.82
C HIS A 105 17.20 -11.69 -1.29
N ALA A 106 17.99 -12.57 -0.65
CA ALA A 106 18.00 -12.69 0.80
C ALA A 106 18.36 -11.36 1.48
N ASN A 107 19.38 -10.67 0.95
CA ASN A 107 19.75 -9.34 1.44
C ASN A 107 18.62 -8.32 1.28
N CYS A 108 17.91 -8.34 0.15
CA CYS A 108 16.79 -7.44 -0.10
C CYS A 108 15.60 -7.73 0.85
N VAL A 109 15.31 -9.00 1.14
CA VAL A 109 14.23 -9.41 2.06
C VAL A 109 14.52 -9.00 3.50
N GLU A 110 15.74 -9.20 4.00
CA GLU A 110 16.14 -8.77 5.34
C GLU A 110 15.98 -7.25 5.52
N ASN A 111 16.36 -6.50 4.48
CA ASN A 111 16.28 -5.05 4.47
C ASN A 111 14.85 -4.52 4.27
N LEU A 112 14.01 -5.25 3.53
CA LEU A 112 12.59 -4.92 3.34
C LEU A 112 11.86 -4.84 4.68
N VAL A 113 12.12 -5.76 5.62
CA VAL A 113 11.45 -5.76 6.93
C VAL A 113 11.79 -4.51 7.73
N LEU A 114 13.07 -4.13 7.77
CA LEU A 114 13.51 -2.92 8.45
C LEU A 114 12.94 -1.67 7.78
N PHE A 115 13.01 -1.60 6.45
CA PHE A 115 12.48 -0.48 5.67
C PHE A 115 10.96 -0.32 5.85
N ALA A 116 10.21 -1.42 5.75
CA ALA A 116 8.76 -1.43 5.99
C ALA A 116 8.42 -0.92 7.39
N THR A 117 9.16 -1.36 8.42
CA THR A 117 8.95 -0.93 9.80
C THR A 117 9.11 0.59 9.93
N VAL A 118 10.15 1.17 9.33
CA VAL A 118 10.40 2.62 9.37
C VAL A 118 9.32 3.41 8.64
N ILE A 119 8.95 3.01 7.42
CA ILE A 119 7.94 3.71 6.60
C ILE A 119 6.56 3.65 7.27
N LEU A 120 6.16 2.47 7.74
CA LEU A 120 4.87 2.28 8.41
C LEU A 120 4.82 3.02 9.76
N ALA A 121 5.90 3.02 10.53
CA ALA A 121 5.98 3.81 11.76
C ALA A 121 5.89 5.32 11.46
N ASN A 122 6.60 5.82 10.44
CA ASN A 122 6.53 7.23 10.05
C ASN A 122 5.11 7.66 9.69
N GLN A 123 4.39 6.81 8.94
CA GLN A 123 2.99 7.04 8.56
C GLN A 123 2.06 6.98 9.78
N ALA A 124 2.25 6.04 10.70
CA ALA A 124 1.41 5.89 11.89
C ALA A 124 1.57 7.07 12.86
N PHE A 125 2.78 7.60 13.02
CA PHE A 125 3.07 8.69 13.95
C PHE A 125 2.98 10.09 13.32
N SER A 126 2.55 10.21 12.05
CA SER A 126 2.43 11.48 11.32
C SER A 126 3.68 12.38 11.45
N ARG A 127 4.85 11.76 11.25
CA ARG A 127 6.16 12.43 11.35
C ARG A 127 6.49 13.21 10.07
N ALA A 128 7.65 13.86 10.05
CA ALA A 128 8.14 14.63 8.91
C ALA A 128 8.14 13.78 7.60
N SER A 129 8.11 14.47 6.45
CA SER A 129 8.22 13.77 5.17
C SER A 129 9.60 13.12 5.05
N ILE A 130 9.59 11.83 4.72
CA ILE A 130 10.78 11.01 4.42
C ILE A 130 10.73 10.49 2.97
N ASP A 131 9.91 11.11 2.13
CA ASP A 131 9.61 10.64 0.78
C ASP A 131 10.87 10.54 -0.09
N ASP A 132 11.72 11.58 -0.09
CA ASP A 132 12.97 11.59 -0.85
C ASP A 132 13.95 10.51 -0.33
N LEU A 133 14.08 10.39 0.99
CA LEU A 133 14.97 9.41 1.61
C LEU A 133 14.53 7.97 1.29
N ALA A 134 13.23 7.72 1.32
CA ALA A 134 12.66 6.44 0.94
C ALA A 134 12.97 6.10 -0.52
N GLN A 135 12.89 7.08 -1.43
CA GLN A 135 13.20 6.87 -2.84
C GLN A 135 14.69 6.66 -3.09
N TYR A 136 15.58 7.41 -2.43
CA TYR A 136 17.03 7.19 -2.49
C TYR A 136 17.42 5.79 -2.01
N TYR A 137 16.78 5.30 -0.95
CA TYR A 137 17.00 3.94 -0.47
C TYR A 137 16.68 2.88 -1.52
N VAL A 138 15.55 3.03 -2.24
CA VAL A 138 15.18 2.13 -3.34
C VAL A 138 16.24 2.15 -4.44
N TYR A 139 16.71 3.34 -4.85
CA TYR A 139 17.75 3.44 -5.88
C TYR A 139 19.06 2.76 -5.46
N ALA A 140 19.50 2.97 -4.22
CA ALA A 140 20.69 2.30 -3.69
C ALA A 140 20.54 0.76 -3.76
N ARG A 141 19.35 0.22 -3.46
CA ARG A 141 19.10 -1.22 -3.52
C ARG A 141 19.08 -1.77 -4.94
N ILE A 142 18.56 -1.02 -5.90
CA ILE A 142 18.63 -1.41 -7.31
C ILE A 142 20.09 -1.48 -7.76
N VAL A 143 20.90 -0.46 -7.44
CA VAL A 143 22.33 -0.44 -7.78
C VAL A 143 23.06 -1.61 -7.11
N GLN A 144 22.81 -1.87 -5.84
CA GLN A 144 23.41 -2.98 -5.11
C GLN A 144 23.02 -4.35 -5.72
N ALA A 145 21.75 -4.54 -6.09
CA ALA A 145 21.28 -5.77 -6.73
C ALA A 145 21.98 -5.99 -8.09
N LEU A 146 22.05 -4.95 -8.92
CA LEU A 146 22.73 -5.01 -10.23
C LEU A 146 24.23 -5.30 -10.07
N ALA A 147 24.90 -4.66 -9.09
CA ALA A 147 26.30 -4.94 -8.79
C ALA A 147 26.50 -6.40 -8.35
N HIS A 148 25.60 -6.96 -7.56
CA HIS A 148 25.67 -8.35 -7.10
C HIS A 148 25.42 -9.36 -8.24
N TRP A 149 24.60 -9.00 -9.23
CA TRP A 149 24.35 -9.86 -10.39
C TRP A 149 25.53 -9.88 -11.36
N THR A 150 26.17 -8.73 -11.57
CA THR A 150 27.24 -8.51 -12.56
C THR A 150 28.63 -8.83 -12.02
N SER A 151 28.84 -8.83 -10.70
CA SER A 151 30.13 -9.15 -10.11
C SER A 151 30.46 -10.64 -10.27
N VAL A 152 31.35 -10.92 -11.24
CA VAL A 152 32.11 -12.18 -11.35
C VAL A 152 33.60 -11.92 -11.11
N GLY A 153 33.97 -10.72 -10.63
CA GLY A 153 35.36 -10.29 -10.41
C GLY A 153 35.48 -9.01 -9.56
N GLU A 154 36.70 -8.73 -9.09
CA GLU A 154 37.06 -7.73 -8.06
C GLU A 154 36.50 -6.30 -8.32
N ALA A 155 36.30 -5.90 -9.57
CA ALA A 155 35.73 -4.58 -9.91
C ALA A 155 34.27 -4.39 -9.42
N GLY A 156 33.48 -5.47 -9.33
CA GLY A 156 32.12 -5.41 -8.78
C GLY A 156 32.08 -5.33 -7.25
N VAL A 157 33.17 -5.70 -6.59
CA VAL A 157 33.32 -5.60 -5.13
C VAL A 157 33.50 -4.15 -4.71
N THR A 158 34.25 -3.35 -5.48
CA THR A 158 34.45 -1.92 -5.19
C THR A 158 33.16 -1.10 -5.30
N VAL A 159 32.28 -1.41 -6.26
CA VAL A 159 30.96 -0.75 -6.37
C VAL A 159 30.05 -1.10 -5.19
N ARG A 160 30.12 -2.34 -4.67
CA ARG A 160 29.36 -2.76 -3.48
C ARG A 160 29.73 -1.99 -2.20
N PHE A 161 30.99 -1.56 -2.06
CA PHE A 161 31.44 -0.80 -0.89
C PHE A 161 31.19 0.71 -1.00
N LEU A 162 30.92 1.21 -2.21
CA LEU A 162 30.68 2.64 -2.47
C LEU A 162 29.19 3.00 -2.59
N ALA A 163 28.32 2.04 -2.89
CA ALA A 163 26.86 2.19 -2.87
C ALA A 163 26.28 1.95 -1.48
#